data_AF-A0A7S2QJW1-F1
#
_entry.id   AF-A0A7S2QJW1-F1
#
_cell.length_a   1.000
_cell.length_b   1.000
_cell.length_c   1.000
_cell.angle_alpha   90.00
_cell.angle_beta   90.00
_cell.angle_gamma   90.00
#
_symmetry.space_group_name_H-M   'P 1'
#
loop_
_entity.id
_entity.type
_entity.pdbx_description
1 polymer ?
#
loop_
_entity_poly.entity_id
_entity_poly.type
_entity_poly.pdbx_seq_one_letter_code
_entity_poly.pdbx_strand_id
1 'polypeptide(L)'
;TAPAAPPAANASDSQEQNTCYDVYSSMTVNPLQAYKNNPDSAVFGFGNCKLCTNGTMHCTTLLHSGESELIASHIHVANNGKDGNSGEGPPVINFCGRDSTGLIRDGTPYSQECAGWDANGAAVNRNVPGVLVANFNKGMTLAERVRDIGNRPHMYYLNYHSLASWTHWYPTPTGIARGRLELQGIDL
;
A
#
# COMPACT_ATOMS: atom_id res chain seq x y z
N THR A 1 -38.86 -12.59 -50.90
CA THR A 1 -37.88 -11.56 -50.49
C THR A 1 -37.90 -11.46 -48.98
N ALA A 2 -36.86 -11.98 -48.32
CA ALA A 2 -36.72 -11.89 -46.86
C ALA A 2 -36.14 -10.51 -46.48
N PRO A 3 -36.53 -9.90 -45.34
CA PRO A 3 -35.99 -8.62 -44.93
C PRO A 3 -34.53 -8.77 -44.45
N ALA A 4 -33.68 -7.84 -44.86
CA ALA A 4 -32.28 -7.79 -44.46
C ALA A 4 -32.14 -7.50 -42.97
N ALA A 5 -31.25 -8.22 -42.30
CA ALA A 5 -30.89 -7.98 -40.91
C ALA A 5 -30.18 -6.61 -40.76
N PRO A 6 -30.38 -5.88 -39.65
CA PRO A 6 -29.68 -4.63 -39.41
C PRO A 6 -28.18 -4.86 -39.21
N PRO A 7 -27.32 -3.89 -39.58
CA PRO A 7 -25.89 -4.02 -39.41
C PRO A 7 -25.54 -4.12 -37.93
N ALA A 8 -24.69 -5.09 -37.59
CA ALA A 8 -24.12 -5.24 -36.27
C ALA A 8 -23.39 -3.95 -35.89
N ALA A 9 -23.80 -3.33 -34.79
CA ALA A 9 -23.07 -2.23 -34.20
C ALA A 9 -21.67 -2.73 -33.85
N ASN A 10 -20.64 -2.07 -34.39
CA ASN A 10 -19.27 -2.23 -33.91
C ASN A 10 -19.26 -1.85 -32.42
N ALA A 11 -19.23 -2.87 -31.56
CA ALA A 11 -18.75 -2.69 -30.21
C ALA A 11 -17.28 -2.30 -30.34
N SER A 12 -17.00 -1.00 -30.26
CA SER A 12 -15.65 -0.54 -29.95
C SER A 12 -15.36 -1.06 -28.56
N ASP A 13 -14.69 -2.20 -28.51
CA ASP A 13 -14.09 -2.77 -27.32
C ASP A 13 -13.05 -1.75 -26.85
N SER A 14 -13.47 -0.79 -26.03
CA SER A 14 -12.58 0.14 -25.36
C SER A 14 -11.82 -0.70 -24.34
N GLN A 15 -10.77 -1.38 -24.80
CA GLN A 15 -9.74 -1.89 -23.92
C GLN A 15 -9.24 -0.69 -23.13
N GLU A 16 -9.68 -0.59 -21.88
CA GLU A 16 -9.14 0.35 -20.92
C GLU A 16 -7.62 0.24 -21.01
N GLN A 17 -6.96 1.30 -21.48
CA GLN A 17 -5.51 1.28 -21.64
C GLN A 17 -4.89 0.96 -20.30
N ASN A 18 -4.19 -0.18 -20.23
CA ASN A 18 -3.49 -0.58 -19.02
C ASN A 18 -2.40 0.45 -18.72
N THR A 19 -2.60 1.22 -17.67
CA THR A 19 -1.66 2.27 -17.24
C THR A 19 -0.97 1.80 -15.98
N CYS A 20 0.35 1.91 -15.94
CA CYS A 20 1.16 1.57 -14.77
C CYS A 20 1.81 2.82 -14.20
N TYR A 21 1.83 2.92 -12.88
CA TYR A 21 2.47 3.98 -12.13
C TYR A 21 3.58 3.37 -11.28
N ASP A 22 4.79 3.90 -11.41
CA ASP A 22 5.89 3.61 -10.49
C ASP A 22 5.88 4.67 -9.39
N VAL A 23 5.67 4.23 -8.15
CA VAL A 23 5.58 5.09 -6.98
C VAL A 23 6.68 4.75 -5.98
N TYR A 24 7.29 5.78 -5.43
CA TYR A 24 8.33 5.70 -4.43
C TYR A 24 7.87 6.27 -3.10
N SER A 25 8.41 5.74 -2.02
CA SER A 25 8.21 6.24 -0.67
C SER A 25 9.52 6.19 0.09
N SER A 26 10.01 7.34 0.55
CA SER A 26 11.06 7.39 1.56
C SER A 26 10.38 7.30 2.92
N MET A 27 10.66 6.24 3.67
CA MET A 27 10.01 5.96 4.94
C MET A 27 10.92 6.29 6.11
N THR A 28 10.36 6.93 7.13
CA THR A 28 10.99 7.12 8.44
C THR A 28 10.02 6.70 9.52
N VAL A 29 10.52 6.61 10.75
CA VAL A 29 9.68 6.38 11.92
C VAL A 29 8.48 7.33 11.90
N ASN A 30 7.29 6.78 12.09
CA ASN A 30 6.07 7.57 12.17
C ASN A 30 6.17 8.46 13.44
N PRO A 31 5.96 9.78 13.37
CA PRO A 31 6.06 10.66 14.53
C PRO A 31 5.18 10.26 15.71
N LEU A 32 4.07 9.55 15.47
CA LEU A 32 3.22 9.00 16.52
C LEU A 32 3.91 7.90 17.35
N GLN A 33 4.98 7.29 16.83
CA GLN A 33 5.75 6.26 17.51
C GLN A 33 6.77 6.83 18.51
N ALA A 34 6.70 8.14 18.81
CA ALA A 34 7.49 8.81 19.83
C ALA A 34 6.98 8.48 21.24
N TYR A 35 7.09 7.21 21.65
CA TYR A 35 6.79 6.76 23.02
C TYR A 35 8.00 6.09 23.67
N LYS A 36 7.99 6.05 25.01
CA LYS A 36 9.09 5.49 25.81
C LYS A 36 9.27 4.00 25.51
N ASN A 37 10.53 3.58 25.30
CA ASN A 37 10.91 2.20 25.03
C ASN A 37 10.32 1.63 23.73
N ASN A 38 10.04 2.48 22.73
CA ASN A 38 9.74 1.99 21.39
C ASN A 38 10.99 1.27 20.81
N PRO A 39 10.94 -0.05 20.58
CA PRO A 39 12.08 -0.80 20.05
C PRO A 39 12.40 -0.43 18.59
N ASP A 40 11.41 0.09 17.86
CA ASP A 40 11.53 0.45 16.44
C ASP A 40 11.72 1.97 16.23
N SER A 41 12.21 2.68 17.26
CA SER A 41 12.29 4.15 17.29
C SER A 41 13.22 4.77 16.24
N ALA A 42 14.11 3.96 15.65
CA ALA A 42 15.07 4.39 14.65
C ALA A 42 14.79 3.83 13.25
N VAL A 43 13.63 3.22 13.00
CA VAL A 43 13.36 2.59 11.70
C VAL A 43 13.33 3.63 10.58
N PHE A 44 13.99 3.30 9.48
CA PHE A 44 13.96 4.06 8.24
C PHE A 44 14.11 3.13 7.03
N GLY A 45 13.83 3.64 5.84
CA GLY A 45 14.00 2.87 4.61
C GLY A 45 13.26 3.45 3.43
N PHE A 46 12.94 2.60 2.46
CA PHE A 46 12.18 3.02 1.29
C PHE A 46 11.30 1.89 0.73
N GLY A 47 10.36 2.29 -0.12
CA GLY A 47 9.57 1.40 -0.96
C GLY A 47 9.49 1.90 -2.39
N ASN A 48 9.56 0.99 -3.35
CA ASN A 48 9.26 1.23 -4.75
C ASN A 48 8.18 0.25 -5.18
N CYS A 49 7.02 0.76 -5.55
CA CYS A 49 5.89 -0.04 -5.97
C CYS A 49 5.48 0.29 -7.41
N LYS A 50 5.21 -0.75 -8.20
CA LYS A 50 4.55 -0.63 -9.52
C LYS A 50 3.09 -0.99 -9.38
N LEU A 51 2.20 -0.10 -9.79
CA LEU A 51 0.75 -0.27 -9.70
C LEU A 51 0.11 -0.10 -11.08
N CYS A 52 -0.55 -1.13 -11.59
CA CYS A 52 -1.16 -1.14 -12.92
C CYS A 52 -2.68 -1.28 -12.85
N THR A 53 -3.40 -0.60 -13.75
CA THR A 53 -4.87 -0.59 -13.77
C THR A 53 -5.47 -1.96 -14.11
N ASN A 54 -4.71 -2.86 -14.74
CA ASN A 54 -5.10 -4.25 -14.99
C ASN A 54 -5.03 -5.17 -13.76
N GLY A 55 -4.59 -4.68 -12.59
CA GLY A 55 -4.46 -5.48 -11.38
C GLY A 55 -3.05 -5.89 -11.01
N THR A 56 -2.05 -5.73 -11.90
CA THR A 56 -0.66 -6.00 -11.55
C THR A 56 -0.15 -4.96 -10.56
N MET A 57 0.11 -5.39 -9.31
CA MET A 57 0.63 -4.54 -8.25
C MET A 57 1.77 -5.27 -7.54
N HIS A 58 2.95 -4.66 -7.46
CA HIS A 58 4.08 -5.20 -6.73
C HIS A 58 4.83 -4.11 -5.99
N CYS A 59 5.35 -4.41 -4.81
CA CYS A 59 6.23 -3.50 -4.09
C CYS A 59 7.52 -4.17 -3.62
N THR A 60 8.62 -3.45 -3.77
CA THR A 60 9.92 -3.80 -3.19
C THR A 60 10.28 -2.78 -2.13
N THR A 61 10.60 -3.24 -0.93
CA THR A 61 10.94 -2.38 0.20
C THR A 61 12.20 -2.85 0.90
N LEU A 62 12.90 -1.90 1.49
CA LEU A 62 14.03 -2.12 2.38
C LEU A 62 13.81 -1.24 3.61
N LEU A 63 13.73 -1.86 4.78
CA LEU A 63 13.73 -1.19 6.07
C LEU A 63 14.99 -1.55 6.85
N HIS A 64 15.43 -0.63 7.70
CA HIS A 64 16.58 -0.78 8.59
C HIS A 64 16.22 -0.42 10.03
N SER A 65 17.07 -0.85 10.96
CA SER A 65 17.05 -0.43 12.36
C SER A 65 15.75 -0.75 13.11
N GLY A 66 15.09 -1.85 12.73
CA GLY A 66 13.96 -2.39 13.48
C GLY A 66 14.34 -3.60 14.32
N GLU A 67 13.51 -3.87 15.31
CA GLU A 67 13.71 -4.97 16.25
C GLU A 67 12.44 -5.83 16.38
N SER A 68 11.27 -5.19 16.44
CA SER A 68 10.01 -5.90 16.56
C SER A 68 9.59 -6.49 15.22
N GLU A 69 9.06 -7.71 15.25
CA GLU A 69 8.53 -8.39 14.07
C GLU A 69 7.58 -7.50 13.23
N LEU A 70 7.80 -7.47 11.92
CA LEU A 70 6.92 -6.82 10.94
C LEU A 70 5.67 -7.68 10.71
N ILE A 71 4.49 -7.10 10.90
CA ILE A 71 3.22 -7.84 10.85
C ILE A 71 2.32 -7.44 9.69
N ALA A 72 2.54 -6.27 9.07
CA ALA A 72 1.78 -5.81 7.91
C ALA A 72 2.49 -4.67 7.17
N SER A 73 2.21 -4.55 5.86
CA SER A 73 2.56 -3.41 5.03
C SER A 73 1.41 -3.03 4.11
N HIS A 74 1.11 -1.72 4.06
CA HIS A 74 -0.05 -1.18 3.36
C HIS A 74 0.28 0.13 2.65
N ILE A 75 -0.41 0.41 1.55
CA ILE A 75 -0.65 1.79 1.12
C ILE A 75 -1.96 2.26 1.75
N HIS A 76 -1.91 3.41 2.41
CA HIS A 76 -3.06 4.08 2.98
C HIS A 76 -3.40 5.34 2.18
N VAL A 77 -4.68 5.72 2.23
CA VAL A 77 -5.14 7.04 1.78
C VAL A 77 -5.28 7.96 2.99
N ALA A 78 -4.75 9.18 2.92
CA ALA A 78 -4.87 10.17 3.98
C ALA A 78 -6.30 10.74 4.04
N ASN A 79 -6.92 10.70 5.22
CA ASN A 79 -8.27 11.20 5.46
C ASN A 79 -8.33 12.72 5.67
N ASN A 80 -7.19 13.40 5.82
CA ASN A 80 -7.10 14.84 5.95
C ASN A 80 -7.37 15.59 4.63
N GLY A 81 -7.52 14.84 3.52
CA GLY A 81 -7.81 15.40 2.20
C GLY A 81 -6.64 16.15 1.56
N LYS A 82 -5.42 16.06 2.15
CA LYS A 82 -4.30 16.94 1.77
C LYS A 82 -2.95 16.25 1.62
N ASP A 83 -2.53 15.42 2.57
CA ASP A 83 -1.13 14.99 2.62
C ASP A 83 -0.93 13.69 3.40
N GLY A 84 -0.32 12.71 2.72
CA GLY A 84 0.11 11.43 3.25
C GLY A 84 1.30 11.50 4.22
N ASN A 85 1.99 12.64 4.36
CA ASN A 85 3.01 12.80 5.41
C ASN A 85 2.40 12.96 6.81
N SER A 86 1.22 13.56 6.91
CA SER A 86 0.63 13.98 8.19
C SER A 86 -0.76 13.42 8.46
N GLY A 87 -1.47 12.96 7.43
CA GLY A 87 -2.80 12.38 7.57
C GLY A 87 -2.77 10.90 7.90
N GLU A 88 -3.61 10.46 8.82
CA GLU A 88 -3.93 9.04 9.01
C GLU A 88 -5.01 8.61 8.02
N GLY A 89 -5.28 7.32 7.92
CA GLY A 89 -6.44 6.84 7.17
C GLY A 89 -6.43 5.35 6.91
N PRO A 90 -7.47 4.80 6.27
CA PRO A 90 -7.60 3.37 6.07
C PRO A 90 -6.59 2.83 5.04
N PRO A 91 -6.19 1.55 5.16
CA PRO A 91 -5.41 0.89 4.12
C PRO A 91 -6.28 0.70 2.88
N VAL A 92 -5.72 0.94 1.70
CA VAL A 92 -6.40 0.72 0.41
C VAL A 92 -5.76 -0.40 -0.40
N ILE A 93 -4.49 -0.72 -0.16
CA ILE A 93 -3.77 -1.84 -0.77
C ILE A 93 -2.93 -2.53 0.32
N ASN A 94 -3.05 -3.85 0.43
CA ASN A 94 -2.22 -4.69 1.29
C ASN A 94 -1.08 -5.30 0.48
N PHE A 95 0.10 -5.44 1.07
CA PHE A 95 1.23 -6.17 0.48
C PHE A 95 1.52 -7.44 1.28
N CYS A 96 2.39 -7.33 2.29
CA CYS A 96 2.73 -8.42 3.17
C CYS A 96 2.00 -8.26 4.52
N GLY A 97 1.77 -9.38 5.20
CA GLY A 97 1.26 -9.38 6.56
C GLY A 97 0.83 -10.76 7.04
N ARG A 98 0.30 -10.82 8.27
CA ARG A 98 -0.19 -12.08 8.87
C ARG A 98 -1.68 -11.99 9.20
N ASP A 99 -2.41 -13.03 8.81
CA ASP A 99 -3.84 -13.18 9.09
C ASP A 99 -4.13 -13.82 10.47
N SER A 100 -3.16 -13.88 11.38
CA SER A 100 -3.33 -14.48 12.70
C SER A 100 -4.39 -13.73 13.54
N THR A 101 -5.11 -14.47 14.39
CA THR A 101 -6.11 -13.89 15.30
C THR A 101 -5.46 -12.88 16.23
N GLY A 102 -6.08 -11.69 16.37
CA GLY A 102 -5.56 -10.61 17.22
C GLY A 102 -4.58 -9.67 16.53
N LEU A 103 -4.30 -9.86 15.24
CA LEU A 103 -3.55 -8.91 14.40
C LEU A 103 -4.48 -8.09 13.50
N ILE A 104 -3.90 -7.20 12.69
CA ILE A 104 -4.63 -6.27 11.83
C ILE A 104 -5.42 -7.03 10.77
N ARG A 105 -6.75 -6.96 10.86
CA ARG A 105 -7.69 -7.57 9.91
C ARG A 105 -8.63 -6.52 9.35
N ASP A 106 -8.47 -6.22 8.07
CA ASP A 106 -9.34 -5.32 7.30
C ASP A 106 -10.36 -6.07 6.42
N GLY A 107 -10.37 -7.41 6.51
CA GLY A 107 -11.22 -8.29 5.72
C GLY A 107 -10.59 -8.75 4.39
N THR A 108 -9.34 -8.36 4.11
CA THR A 108 -8.59 -8.77 2.91
C THR A 108 -7.36 -9.60 3.32
N PRO A 109 -7.31 -10.91 3.00
CA PRO A 109 -6.17 -11.75 3.35
C PRO A 109 -4.86 -11.25 2.76
N TYR A 110 -3.76 -11.45 3.49
CA TYR A 110 -2.42 -11.19 2.97
C TYR A 110 -1.97 -12.34 2.07
N SER A 111 -1.25 -12.00 1.01
CA SER A 111 -0.73 -12.99 0.05
C SER A 111 0.51 -13.73 0.58
N GLN A 112 1.25 -13.09 1.49
CA GLN A 112 2.47 -13.59 2.12
C GLN A 112 2.79 -12.80 3.39
N GLU A 113 3.61 -13.38 4.26
CA GLU A 113 4.14 -12.68 5.44
C GLU A 113 5.19 -11.64 5.05
N CYS A 114 5.39 -10.64 5.93
CA CYS A 114 6.48 -9.70 5.78
C CYS A 114 7.82 -10.36 6.13
N ALA A 115 8.88 -9.95 5.46
CA ALA A 115 10.24 -10.37 5.78
C ALA A 115 10.60 -9.98 7.22
N GLY A 116 11.27 -10.88 7.93
CA GLY A 116 11.87 -10.58 9.23
C GLY A 116 13.14 -9.74 9.08
N TRP A 117 13.57 -9.14 10.19
CA TRP A 117 14.87 -8.48 10.29
C TRP A 117 16.00 -9.49 10.22
N ASP A 118 17.02 -9.19 9.42
CA ASP A 118 18.27 -9.96 9.37
C ASP A 118 19.21 -9.58 10.52
N ALA A 119 20.39 -10.23 10.56
CA ALA A 119 21.39 -9.97 11.59
C ALA A 119 21.96 -8.54 11.60
N ASN A 120 21.73 -7.75 10.54
CA ASN A 120 22.11 -6.35 10.44
C ASN A 120 20.93 -5.39 10.71
N GLY A 121 19.80 -5.92 11.16
CA GLY A 121 18.58 -5.15 11.39
C GLY A 121 17.93 -4.66 10.11
N ALA A 122 18.10 -5.37 8.99
CA ALA A 122 17.48 -5.05 7.70
C ALA A 122 16.35 -6.03 7.36
N ALA A 123 15.22 -5.52 6.87
CA ALA A 123 14.12 -6.33 6.35
C ALA A 123 13.90 -5.99 4.88
N VAL A 124 14.03 -6.99 4.00
CA VAL A 124 13.91 -6.82 2.54
C VAL A 124 12.70 -7.59 2.05
N ASN A 125 11.71 -6.87 1.53
CA ASN A 125 10.55 -7.47 0.89
C ASN A 125 10.68 -7.24 -0.62
N ARG A 126 10.88 -8.29 -1.41
CA ARG A 126 11.11 -8.18 -2.86
C ARG A 126 9.86 -8.55 -3.63
N ASN A 127 9.42 -7.65 -4.51
CA ASN A 127 8.33 -7.89 -5.47
C ASN A 127 7.03 -8.43 -4.84
N VAL A 128 6.69 -7.98 -3.63
CA VAL A 128 5.52 -8.45 -2.88
C VAL A 128 4.25 -8.05 -3.62
N PRO A 129 3.35 -8.99 -3.94
CA PRO A 129 2.13 -8.68 -4.66
C PRO A 129 1.17 -7.86 -3.79
N GLY A 130 0.58 -6.83 -4.39
CA GLY A 130 -0.44 -6.00 -3.77
C GLY A 130 -1.85 -6.58 -3.93
N VAL A 131 -2.73 -6.34 -2.96
CA VAL A 131 -4.15 -6.73 -2.99
C VAL A 131 -5.01 -5.54 -2.58
N LEU A 132 -6.05 -5.23 -3.36
CA LEU A 132 -6.98 -4.14 -3.05
C LEU A 132 -7.82 -4.48 -1.80
N VAL A 133 -7.89 -3.56 -0.84
CA VAL A 133 -8.68 -3.76 0.37
C VAL A 133 -10.15 -3.45 0.11
N ALA A 134 -11.00 -4.47 -0.01
CA ALA A 134 -12.38 -4.30 -0.51
C ALA A 134 -13.21 -3.33 0.35
N ASN A 135 -13.09 -3.40 1.68
CA ASN A 135 -13.91 -2.61 2.60
C ASN A 135 -13.64 -1.10 2.54
N PHE A 136 -12.42 -0.71 2.23
CA PHE A 136 -11.98 0.69 2.20
C PHE A 136 -11.91 1.28 0.79
N ASN A 137 -12.32 0.49 -0.21
CA ASN A 137 -12.44 0.89 -1.61
C ASN A 137 -13.89 0.82 -2.13
N LYS A 138 -14.89 0.86 -1.25
CA LYS A 138 -16.30 0.81 -1.65
C LYS A 138 -16.61 1.91 -2.67
N GLY A 139 -17.16 1.50 -3.82
CA GLY A 139 -17.48 2.41 -4.92
C GLY A 139 -16.31 2.76 -5.82
N MET A 140 -15.14 2.14 -5.65
CA MET A 140 -14.00 2.22 -6.57
C MET A 140 -13.55 0.83 -6.99
N THR A 141 -13.36 0.65 -8.29
CA THR A 141 -12.64 -0.49 -8.86
C THR A 141 -11.15 -0.40 -8.55
N LEU A 142 -10.42 -1.51 -8.75
CA LEU A 142 -8.96 -1.51 -8.66
C LEU A 142 -8.35 -0.49 -9.62
N ALA A 143 -8.81 -0.48 -10.88
CA ALA A 143 -8.31 0.44 -11.91
C ALA A 143 -8.49 1.91 -11.49
N GLU A 144 -9.67 2.26 -10.95
CA GLU A 144 -9.93 3.61 -10.42
C GLU A 144 -9.02 3.96 -9.24
N ARG A 145 -8.80 3.03 -8.30
CA ARG A 145 -7.87 3.27 -7.19
C ARG A 145 -6.44 3.49 -7.67
N VAL A 146 -5.95 2.66 -8.60
CA VAL A 146 -4.60 2.79 -9.16
C VAL A 146 -4.43 4.13 -9.87
N ARG A 147 -5.42 4.54 -10.68
CA ARG A 147 -5.42 5.88 -11.31
C ARG A 147 -5.43 6.99 -10.27
N ASP A 148 -6.18 6.84 -9.20
CA ASP A 148 -6.25 7.85 -8.16
C ASP A 148 -4.91 8.03 -7.42
N ILE A 149 -4.21 6.93 -7.14
CA ILE A 149 -2.85 6.95 -6.61
C ILE A 149 -1.90 7.63 -7.61
N GLY A 150 -1.98 7.28 -8.89
CA GLY A 150 -1.19 7.90 -9.94
C GLY A 150 -1.42 9.41 -10.07
N ASN A 151 -2.67 9.86 -10.03
CA ASN A 151 -3.02 11.27 -10.17
C ASN A 151 -2.72 12.10 -8.91
N ARG A 152 -2.75 11.48 -7.72
CA ARG A 152 -2.64 12.16 -6.43
C ARG A 152 -1.72 11.40 -5.47
N PRO A 153 -0.46 11.08 -5.83
CA PRO A 153 0.41 10.24 -5.01
C PRO A 153 0.65 10.84 -3.62
N HIS A 154 0.70 12.18 -3.53
CA HIS A 154 0.86 12.91 -2.28
C HIS A 154 -0.25 12.69 -1.24
N MET A 155 -1.42 12.19 -1.65
CA MET A 155 -2.54 11.83 -0.76
C MET A 155 -2.37 10.47 -0.11
N TYR A 156 -1.37 9.70 -0.52
CA TYR A 156 -1.14 8.34 -0.10
C TYR A 156 0.19 8.22 0.63
N TYR A 157 0.30 7.18 1.44
CA TYR A 157 1.55 6.83 2.10
C TYR A 157 1.70 5.32 2.21
N LEU A 158 2.93 4.85 2.03
CA LEU A 158 3.33 3.50 2.38
C LEU A 158 3.57 3.45 3.89
N ASN A 159 3.12 2.37 4.52
CA ASN A 159 3.18 2.21 5.96
C ASN A 159 3.53 0.76 6.31
N TYR A 160 4.38 0.58 7.30
CA TYR A 160 4.68 -0.72 7.91
C TYR A 160 4.19 -0.75 9.34
N HIS A 161 3.68 -1.90 9.77
CA HIS A 161 3.31 -2.17 11.16
C HIS A 161 4.24 -3.23 11.75
N SER A 162 4.64 -3.03 13.00
CA SER A 162 5.30 -4.06 13.80
C SER A 162 4.37 -4.55 14.90
N LEU A 163 4.72 -5.69 15.50
CA LEU A 163 4.02 -6.20 16.67
C LEU A 163 4.06 -5.20 17.84
N ALA A 164 5.18 -4.49 18.03
CA ALA A 164 5.31 -3.47 19.06
C ALA A 164 4.39 -2.26 18.80
N SER A 165 4.34 -1.74 17.58
CA SER A 165 3.46 -0.61 17.27
C SER A 165 1.99 -1.01 17.36
N TRP A 166 1.64 -2.21 16.89
CA TRP A 166 0.29 -2.74 17.02
C TRP A 166 -0.13 -2.88 18.48
N THR A 167 0.74 -3.44 19.32
CA THR A 167 0.46 -3.65 20.75
C THR A 167 0.27 -2.32 21.48
N HIS A 168 1.08 -1.31 21.15
CA HIS A 168 0.94 0.02 21.76
C HIS A 168 -0.37 0.71 21.38
N TRP A 169 -0.75 0.64 20.11
CA TRP A 169 -1.88 1.38 19.56
C TRP A 169 -3.19 0.59 19.50
N TYR A 170 -3.20 -0.66 19.96
CA TYR A 170 -4.37 -1.51 19.95
C TYR A 170 -5.60 -0.82 20.57
N PRO A 171 -6.79 -0.87 19.94
CA PRO A 171 -7.14 -1.62 18.72
C PRO A 171 -7.01 -0.82 17.41
N THR A 172 -6.48 0.41 17.45
CA THR A 172 -6.42 1.32 16.28
C THR A 172 -5.00 1.33 15.73
N PRO A 173 -4.69 0.57 14.66
CA PRO A 173 -3.30 0.38 14.24
C PRO A 173 -2.64 1.69 13.84
N THR A 174 -1.43 1.91 14.34
CA THR A 174 -0.52 2.95 13.85
C THR A 174 0.79 2.28 13.44
N GLY A 175 1.26 2.57 12.22
CA GLY A 175 2.47 1.94 11.69
C GLY A 175 3.74 2.48 12.32
N ILE A 176 4.79 1.65 12.34
CA ILE A 176 6.13 2.00 12.80
C ILE A 176 6.81 3.01 11.88
N ALA A 177 6.71 2.82 10.57
CA ALA A 177 7.47 3.53 9.57
C ALA A 177 6.57 3.85 8.39
N ARG A 178 6.59 5.11 7.98
CA ARG A 178 5.72 5.62 6.93
C ARG A 178 6.43 6.60 6.03
N GLY A 179 5.93 6.75 4.82
CA GLY A 179 6.38 7.77 3.89
C GLY A 179 5.32 8.06 2.84
N ARG A 180 5.08 9.34 2.55
CA ARG A 180 4.21 9.77 1.46
C ARG A 180 4.67 9.15 0.13
N LEU A 181 3.71 8.82 -0.74
CA LEU A 181 4.03 8.36 -2.09
C LEU A 181 4.41 9.52 -3.00
N GLU A 182 5.36 9.26 -3.88
CA GLU A 182 5.83 10.16 -4.94
C GLU A 182 5.84 9.37 -6.24
N LEU A 183 5.41 9.98 -7.36
CA LEU A 183 5.59 9.33 -8.66
C LEU A 183 7.06 9.36 -9.04
N GLN A 184 7.60 8.22 -9.46
CA GLN A 184 8.89 8.17 -10.12
C GLN A 184 8.68 8.42 -11.61
N GLY A 185 9.06 9.62 -12.07
CA GLY A 185 9.18 9.96 -13.49
C GLY A 185 7.96 9.66 -14.36
N ILE A 186 7.13 10.68 -14.62
CA ILE A 186 6.66 10.83 -16.00
C ILE A 186 7.86 11.47 -16.69
N ASP A 187 8.63 10.71 -17.47
CA ASP A 187 9.54 11.36 -18.43
C ASP A 187 8.65 12.22 -19.33
N LEU A 188 8.69 13.54 -19.13
CA LEU A 188 8.05 14.54 -19.99
C LEU A 188 8.96 14.83 -21.19
#